data_AF-A0A4R2Z745-F1
#
_entry.id   AF-A0A4R2Z745-F1
#
_cell.length_a   1.000
_cell.length_b   1.000
_cell.length_c   1.000
_cell.angle_alpha   90.00
_cell.angle_beta   90.00
_cell.angle_gamma   90.00
#
_symmetry.space_group_name_H-M   'P 1'
#
loop_
_entity.id
_entity.type
_entity.pdbx_description
1 polymer ?
#
loop_
_entity_poly.entity_id
_entity_poly.type
_entity_poly.pdbx_seq_one_letter_code
_entity_poly.pdbx_strand_id
1 'polypeptide(L)'
;MPLFTMEKPQPKLTTPIKNWREDMPENHEPQLVPPRLRWLTTLNDTFLELARYSSEILWGGVLMSGILLSFLAIGFAISGPFMQEGIKGYWMVSIGLAWAFIIFTLSLFMLKIYFMQPRDQPIRLNRKRQKIYIFEYKRTFFPWLKWPTTIRSYDWADVRGEIRYSSDRYNMGFQLFGSVCEPGTNKVITRFLIAKERSSQEMLCQIWSYLSVYMQHDSVTADPVETGRPDDWRPRKADRWPEDMERESTTAP
;
A
#
# COMPACT_ATOMS: atom_id res chain seq x y z
N MET A 1 -29.14 37.62 13.83
CA MET A 1 -28.11 36.60 14.10
C MET A 1 -27.28 36.43 12.84
N PRO A 2 -26.01 36.84 12.80
CA PRO A 2 -25.17 36.55 11.65
C PRO A 2 -24.92 35.04 11.63
N LEU A 3 -25.23 34.39 10.50
CA LEU A 3 -24.75 33.04 10.25
C LEU A 3 -23.23 33.10 10.26
N PHE A 4 -22.59 32.38 11.18
CA PHE A 4 -21.17 32.05 11.05
C PHE A 4 -21.02 31.27 9.74
N THR A 5 -20.64 31.95 8.66
CA THR A 5 -20.07 31.31 7.48
C THR A 5 -18.74 30.73 7.90
N MET A 6 -18.77 29.46 8.34
CA MET A 6 -17.57 28.66 8.48
C MET A 6 -16.93 28.61 7.09
N GLU A 7 -15.84 29.34 6.89
CA GLU A 7 -15.04 29.21 5.67
C GLU A 7 -14.66 27.74 5.52
N LYS A 8 -15.06 27.14 4.40
CA LYS A 8 -14.70 25.76 4.12
C LYS A 8 -13.18 25.71 4.04
N PRO A 9 -12.52 24.81 4.78
CA PRO A 9 -11.08 24.68 4.71
C PRO A 9 -10.70 24.40 3.26
N GLN A 10 -9.66 25.09 2.78
CA GLN A 10 -9.16 24.97 1.42
C GLN A 10 -7.80 24.27 1.42
N PRO A 11 -7.53 23.44 0.40
CA PRO A 11 -6.23 22.80 0.26
C PRO A 11 -5.13 23.84 0.00
N LYS A 12 -4.05 23.77 0.77
CA LYS A 12 -2.83 24.60 0.64
C LYS A 12 -2.02 24.21 -0.60
N LEU A 13 -2.13 22.96 -1.04
CA LEU A 13 -1.36 22.40 -2.15
C LEU A 13 -2.00 22.67 -3.52
N THR A 14 -1.16 23.03 -4.48
CA THR A 14 -1.56 23.26 -5.87
C THR A 14 -1.83 21.92 -6.54
N THR A 15 -3.00 21.80 -7.17
CA THR A 15 -3.62 20.53 -7.61
C THR A 15 -4.06 19.66 -6.43
N PRO A 16 -5.21 19.96 -5.81
CA PRO A 16 -5.66 19.25 -4.63
C PRO A 16 -6.01 17.80 -4.94
N ILE A 17 -5.81 16.93 -3.94
CA ILE A 17 -6.21 15.54 -4.04
C ILE A 17 -7.74 15.41 -4.10
N LYS A 18 -8.25 14.47 -4.89
CA LYS A 18 -9.70 14.22 -4.96
C LYS A 18 -10.23 13.83 -3.58
N ASN A 19 -11.35 14.44 -3.17
CA ASN A 19 -11.98 14.25 -1.85
C ASN A 19 -11.03 14.59 -0.69
N TRP A 20 -10.23 15.64 -0.85
CA TRP A 20 -9.41 16.23 0.20
C TRP A 20 -10.24 16.53 1.46
N ARG A 21 -9.62 16.37 2.63
CA ARG A 21 -10.22 16.64 3.94
C ARG A 21 -9.41 17.64 4.73
N GLU A 22 -8.10 17.42 4.82
CA GLU A 22 -7.22 18.18 5.68
C GLU A 22 -5.78 18.10 5.18
N ASP A 23 -5.06 19.22 5.23
CA ASP A 23 -3.61 19.25 5.07
C ASP A 23 -2.96 19.09 6.43
N MET A 24 -1.94 18.24 6.49
CA MET A 24 -1.21 18.04 7.72
C MET A 24 -0.23 19.20 7.97
N PRO A 25 0.08 19.49 9.24
CA PRO A 25 1.06 20.51 9.59
C PRO A 25 2.42 20.19 8.96
N GLU A 26 3.14 21.23 8.57
CA GLU A 26 4.44 21.08 7.95
C GLU A 26 5.49 20.56 8.95
N ASN A 27 6.58 19.99 8.43
CA ASN A 27 7.61 19.38 9.27
C ASN A 27 8.28 20.36 10.24
N HIS A 28 8.15 21.67 10.06
CA HIS A 28 8.70 22.68 10.98
C HIS A 28 7.63 23.30 11.89
N GLU A 29 6.35 23.00 11.65
CA GLU A 29 5.25 23.49 12.48
C GLU A 29 5.11 22.62 13.74
N PRO A 30 4.73 23.23 14.89
CA PRO A 30 4.51 22.49 16.11
C PRO A 30 3.34 21.53 15.95
N GLN A 31 3.57 20.26 16.28
CA GLN A 31 2.55 19.23 16.18
C GLN A 31 1.59 19.34 17.39
N LEU A 32 0.31 19.59 17.11
CA LEU A 32 -0.73 19.70 18.14
C LEU A 32 -1.30 18.34 18.56
N VAL A 33 -1.10 17.32 17.71
CA VAL A 33 -1.60 15.96 17.93
C VAL A 33 -0.49 15.12 18.55
N PRO A 34 -0.77 14.31 19.60
CA PRO A 34 0.25 13.46 20.21
C PRO A 34 0.80 12.46 19.19
N PRO A 35 2.13 12.33 19.04
CA PRO A 35 2.74 11.42 18.09
C PRO A 35 2.48 9.97 18.51
N ARG A 36 1.82 9.18 17.67
CA ARG A 36 1.61 7.75 17.89
C ARG A 36 1.68 6.98 16.59
N LEU A 37 2.38 5.84 16.61
CA LEU A 37 2.38 4.88 15.51
C LEU A 37 1.59 3.63 15.91
N ARG A 38 0.85 3.10 14.94
CA ARG A 38 0.18 1.81 15.07
C ARG A 38 1.18 0.66 15.09
N TRP A 39 2.05 0.67 14.08
CA TRP A 39 3.00 -0.38 13.77
C TRP A 39 4.34 0.25 13.46
N LEU A 40 5.39 -0.32 14.03
CA LEU A 40 6.76 0.06 13.81
C LEU A 40 7.54 -1.22 13.50
N THR A 41 8.24 -1.26 12.36
CA THR A 41 9.06 -2.44 12.04
C THR A 41 10.42 -2.32 12.69
N THR A 42 11.07 -1.17 12.53
CA THR A 42 12.42 -0.95 13.05
C THR A 42 12.59 0.54 13.33
N LEU A 43 13.18 0.86 14.48
CA LEU A 43 13.65 2.19 14.81
C LEU A 43 15.09 2.05 15.30
N ASN A 44 15.99 2.68 14.58
CA ASN A 44 17.39 2.80 14.94
C ASN A 44 17.79 4.29 14.92
N ASP A 45 19.01 4.59 15.37
CA ASP A 45 19.56 5.95 15.35
C ASP A 45 19.73 6.53 13.93
N THR A 46 19.78 5.66 12.92
CA THR A 46 19.99 6.05 11.52
C THR A 46 18.71 6.12 10.72
N PHE A 47 17.80 5.16 10.89
CA PHE A 47 16.57 5.10 10.11
C PHE A 47 15.37 4.56 10.90
N LEU A 48 14.20 4.98 10.46
CA LEU A 48 12.88 4.53 10.90
C LEU A 48 12.23 3.77 9.74
N GLU A 49 11.73 2.56 10.00
CA GLU A 49 10.98 1.78 9.02
C GLU A 49 9.52 1.61 9.47
N LEU A 50 8.64 2.22 8.68
CA LEU A 50 7.19 2.07 8.80
C LEU A 50 6.73 0.94 7.88
N ALA A 51 6.02 -0.04 8.43
CA ALA A 51 5.35 -1.03 7.62
C ALA A 51 4.09 -0.49 6.96
N ARG A 52 3.86 -0.89 5.70
CA ARG A 52 2.57 -0.69 5.02
C ARG A 52 2.01 -2.04 4.61
N TYR A 53 1.40 -2.69 5.59
CA TYR A 53 0.75 -3.97 5.38
C TYR A 53 -0.55 -3.80 4.60
N SER A 54 -0.73 -4.65 3.59
CA SER A 54 -1.99 -4.74 2.87
C SER A 54 -3.01 -5.54 3.70
N SER A 55 -3.70 -4.87 4.63
CA SER A 55 -4.76 -5.49 5.46
C SER A 55 -6.00 -5.92 4.67
N GLU A 56 -6.13 -5.49 3.40
CA GLU A 56 -7.27 -5.76 2.54
C GLU A 56 -7.28 -7.17 1.93
N ILE A 57 -6.16 -7.90 2.02
CA ILE A 57 -6.00 -9.19 1.35
C ILE A 57 -5.92 -10.29 2.40
N LEU A 58 -6.94 -11.14 2.45
CA LEU A 58 -6.90 -12.38 3.22
C LEU A 58 -6.07 -13.43 2.46
N TRP A 59 -4.77 -13.47 2.77
CA TRP A 59 -3.81 -14.27 2.01
C TRP A 59 -4.10 -15.76 1.99
N GLY A 60 -4.55 -16.33 3.11
CA GLY A 60 -4.99 -17.73 3.15
C GLY A 60 -6.18 -18.01 2.21
N GLY A 61 -7.14 -17.07 2.15
CA GLY A 61 -8.27 -17.14 1.23
C GLY A 61 -7.83 -17.13 -0.24
N VAL A 62 -6.88 -16.25 -0.59
CA VAL A 62 -6.34 -16.18 -1.97
C VAL A 62 -5.69 -17.50 -2.39
N LEU A 63 -4.89 -18.12 -1.51
CA LEU A 63 -4.27 -19.42 -1.80
C LEU A 63 -5.32 -20.50 -2.00
N MET A 64 -6.28 -20.61 -1.06
CA MET A 64 -7.35 -21.60 -1.13
C MET A 64 -8.19 -21.44 -2.40
N SER A 65 -8.54 -20.20 -2.77
CA SER A 65 -9.25 -19.91 -4.03
C SER A 65 -8.44 -20.31 -5.25
N GLY A 66 -7.13 -20.02 -5.29
CA GLY A 66 -6.26 -20.45 -6.39
C GLY A 66 -6.21 -21.98 -6.53
N ILE A 67 -6.05 -22.71 -5.42
CA ILE A 67 -6.02 -24.18 -5.43
C ILE A 67 -7.37 -24.75 -5.89
N LEU A 68 -8.48 -24.27 -5.34
CA LEU A 68 -9.83 -24.73 -5.70
C LEU A 68 -10.12 -24.50 -7.19
N LEU A 69 -9.79 -23.32 -7.72
CA LEU A 69 -9.98 -23.00 -9.14
C LEU A 69 -9.11 -23.88 -10.05
N SER A 70 -7.90 -24.26 -9.62
CA SER A 70 -7.08 -25.23 -10.36
C SER A 70 -7.77 -26.59 -10.48
N PHE A 71 -8.33 -27.12 -9.39
CA PHE A 71 -9.08 -28.37 -9.42
C PHE A 71 -10.33 -28.27 -10.30
N LEU A 72 -11.05 -27.15 -10.23
CA LEU A 72 -12.21 -26.91 -11.10
C LEU A 72 -11.81 -26.88 -12.57
N ALA A 73 -10.72 -26.22 -12.93
CA ALA A 73 -10.22 -26.19 -14.30
C ALA A 73 -9.91 -27.61 -14.84
N ILE A 74 -9.26 -28.45 -14.02
CA ILE A 74 -9.01 -29.85 -14.36
C ILE A 74 -10.32 -30.62 -14.52
N GLY A 75 -11.28 -30.42 -13.61
CA GLY A 75 -12.61 -31.03 -13.68
C GLY A 75 -13.35 -30.70 -14.99
N PHE A 76 -13.33 -29.45 -15.42
CA PHE A 76 -13.93 -29.02 -16.69
C PHE A 76 -13.19 -29.58 -17.92
N ALA A 77 -11.87 -29.70 -17.86
CA ALA A 77 -11.09 -30.31 -18.93
C ALA A 77 -11.42 -31.81 -19.09
N ILE A 78 -11.64 -32.51 -17.98
CA ILE A 78 -11.97 -33.93 -17.96
C ILE A 78 -13.44 -34.18 -18.32
N SER A 79 -14.36 -33.33 -17.90
CA SER A 79 -15.80 -33.53 -18.14
C SER A 79 -16.20 -33.40 -19.60
N GLY A 80 -15.48 -32.59 -20.39
CA GLY A 80 -15.74 -32.40 -21.83
C GLY A 80 -15.79 -33.73 -22.60
N PRO A 81 -14.75 -34.57 -22.54
CA PRO A 81 -14.76 -35.92 -23.11
C PRO A 81 -15.88 -36.82 -22.60
N PHE A 82 -16.16 -36.83 -21.29
CA PHE A 82 -17.26 -37.65 -20.73
C PHE A 82 -18.63 -37.24 -21.27
N MET A 83 -18.88 -35.94 -21.45
CA MET A 83 -20.13 -35.42 -22.01
C MET A 83 -20.21 -35.54 -23.53
N GLN A 84 -19.11 -35.87 -24.21
CA GLN A 84 -19.07 -36.06 -25.67
C GLN A 84 -19.65 -37.41 -26.10
N GLU A 85 -19.73 -38.39 -25.19
CA GLU A 85 -20.30 -39.70 -25.48
C GLU A 85 -21.74 -39.56 -26.02
N GLY A 86 -21.99 -40.13 -27.21
CA GLY A 86 -23.30 -40.08 -27.86
C GLY A 86 -23.61 -38.82 -28.67
N ILE A 87 -22.72 -37.80 -28.67
CA ILE A 87 -22.89 -36.57 -29.46
C ILE A 87 -21.92 -36.60 -30.66
N LYS A 88 -22.43 -36.33 -31.88
CA LYS A 88 -21.58 -36.22 -33.08
C LYS A 88 -20.74 -34.93 -33.05
N GLY A 89 -19.49 -35.01 -33.48
CA GLY A 89 -18.56 -33.87 -33.52
C GLY A 89 -17.68 -33.75 -32.26
N TYR A 90 -17.16 -32.54 -31.98
CA TYR A 90 -16.26 -32.24 -30.85
C TYR A 90 -16.66 -30.98 -30.07
N TRP A 91 -17.95 -30.64 -30.10
CA TRP A 91 -18.44 -29.40 -29.52
C TRP A 91 -18.36 -29.39 -27.98
N MET A 92 -18.66 -30.52 -27.32
CA MET A 92 -18.59 -30.61 -25.85
C MET A 92 -17.16 -30.56 -25.34
N VAL A 93 -16.23 -31.23 -26.04
CA VAL A 93 -14.79 -31.14 -25.74
C VAL A 93 -14.28 -29.70 -25.89
N SER A 94 -14.64 -29.03 -26.99
CA SER A 94 -14.24 -27.64 -27.23
C SER A 94 -14.77 -26.69 -26.15
N ILE A 95 -16.03 -26.84 -25.74
CA ILE A 95 -16.64 -26.05 -24.66
C ILE A 95 -15.94 -26.31 -23.33
N GLY A 96 -15.70 -27.58 -22.98
CA GLY A 96 -15.02 -27.97 -21.75
C GLY A 96 -13.62 -27.37 -21.67
N LEU A 97 -12.85 -27.46 -22.76
CA LEU A 97 -11.52 -26.85 -22.85
C LEU A 97 -11.54 -25.32 -22.76
N ALA A 98 -12.52 -24.66 -23.39
CA ALA A 98 -12.67 -23.20 -23.30
C ALA A 98 -12.94 -22.74 -21.85
N TRP A 99 -13.85 -23.42 -21.14
CA TRP A 99 -14.12 -23.13 -19.73
C TRP A 99 -12.94 -23.46 -18.83
N ALA A 100 -12.29 -24.60 -19.06
CA ALA A 100 -11.08 -24.99 -18.34
C ALA A 100 -9.99 -23.92 -18.50
N PHE A 101 -9.80 -23.40 -19.72
CA PHE A 101 -8.85 -22.32 -19.98
C PHE A 101 -9.19 -21.05 -19.18
N ILE A 102 -10.45 -20.58 -19.23
CA ILE A 102 -10.88 -19.38 -18.49
C ILE A 102 -10.61 -19.55 -16.99
N ILE A 103 -11.07 -20.65 -16.40
CA ILE A 103 -10.91 -20.91 -14.97
C ILE A 103 -9.43 -21.07 -14.60
N PHE A 104 -8.64 -21.71 -15.45
CA PHE A 104 -7.20 -21.84 -15.27
C PHE A 104 -6.50 -20.47 -15.27
N THR A 105 -6.88 -19.56 -16.17
CA THR A 105 -6.32 -18.19 -16.18
C THR A 105 -6.62 -17.42 -14.90
N LEU A 106 -7.84 -17.60 -14.34
CA LEU A 106 -8.22 -17.00 -13.07
C LEU A 106 -7.48 -17.63 -11.88
N SER A 107 -7.29 -18.96 -11.89
CA SER A 107 -6.47 -19.65 -10.90
C SER A 107 -5.03 -19.12 -10.90
N LEU A 108 -4.40 -19.04 -12.08
CA LEU A 108 -3.06 -18.49 -12.23
C LEU A 108 -2.97 -17.06 -11.71
N PHE A 109 -4.00 -16.23 -11.93
CA PHE A 109 -4.04 -14.88 -11.37
C PHE A 109 -4.05 -14.89 -9.83
N MET A 110 -4.89 -15.72 -9.19
CA MET A 110 -4.94 -15.82 -7.73
C MET A 110 -3.63 -16.36 -7.14
N LEU A 111 -3.06 -17.40 -7.74
CA LEU A 111 -1.77 -17.94 -7.32
C LEU A 111 -0.65 -16.92 -7.52
N LYS A 112 -0.66 -16.16 -8.63
CA LYS A 112 0.30 -15.09 -8.86
C LYS A 112 0.17 -13.98 -7.82
N ILE A 113 -1.04 -13.56 -7.46
CA ILE A 113 -1.25 -12.63 -6.32
C ILE A 113 -0.62 -13.23 -5.07
N TYR A 114 -0.97 -14.48 -4.75
CA TYR A 114 -0.49 -15.12 -3.55
C TYR A 114 1.03 -15.15 -3.49
N PHE A 115 1.74 -15.55 -4.56
CA PHE A 115 3.19 -15.75 -4.58
C PHE A 115 4.03 -14.51 -4.89
N MET A 116 3.54 -13.60 -5.73
CA MET A 116 4.36 -12.51 -6.27
C MET A 116 4.09 -11.14 -5.64
N GLN A 117 2.90 -10.92 -5.07
CA GLN A 117 2.58 -9.63 -4.47
C GLN A 117 3.27 -9.50 -3.10
N PRO A 118 4.08 -8.45 -2.87
CA PRO A 118 4.70 -8.22 -1.58
C PRO A 118 3.67 -8.08 -0.45
N ARG A 119 3.95 -8.69 0.69
CA ARG A 119 3.09 -8.59 1.89
C ARG A 119 3.18 -7.21 2.53
N ASP A 120 4.37 -6.63 2.43
CA ASP A 120 4.74 -5.36 3.02
C ASP A 120 5.31 -4.44 1.94
N GLN A 121 5.00 -3.16 2.05
CA GLN A 121 5.49 -2.11 1.18
C GLN A 121 6.13 -1.03 2.05
N PRO A 122 7.25 -1.29 2.72
CA PRO A 122 7.75 -0.41 3.77
C PRO A 122 8.11 1.00 3.26
N ILE A 123 8.02 1.96 4.18
CA ILE A 123 8.58 3.31 4.01
C ILE A 123 9.72 3.45 5.00
N ARG A 124 10.89 3.86 4.51
CA ARG A 124 12.05 4.17 5.35
C ARG A 124 12.32 5.66 5.36
N LEU A 125 12.54 6.20 6.55
CA LEU A 125 13.02 7.56 6.74
C LEU A 125 14.43 7.47 7.30
N ASN A 126 15.42 7.98 6.57
CA ASN A 126 16.80 8.00 7.03
C ASN A 126 17.14 9.38 7.60
N ARG A 127 17.45 9.42 8.89
CA ARG A 127 17.74 10.63 9.64
C ARG A 127 19.03 11.32 9.21
N LYS A 128 20.07 10.53 8.94
CA LYS A 128 21.40 11.06 8.57
C LYS A 128 21.42 11.62 7.15
N ARG A 129 20.65 11.03 6.23
CA ARG A 129 20.54 11.45 4.83
C ARG A 129 19.42 12.46 4.58
N GLN A 130 18.49 12.63 5.52
CA GLN A 130 17.30 13.46 5.37
C GLN A 130 16.39 13.08 4.17
N LYS A 131 16.28 11.78 3.92
CA LYS A 131 15.57 11.20 2.77
C LYS A 131 14.51 10.20 3.19
N ILE A 132 13.43 10.16 2.41
CA ILE A 132 12.40 9.12 2.47
C ILE A 132 12.57 8.16 1.31
N TYR A 133 12.64 6.87 1.61
CA TYR A 133 12.64 5.78 0.65
C TYR A 133 11.31 5.05 0.69
N ILE A 134 10.70 4.89 -0.48
CA ILE A 134 9.37 4.34 -0.61
C ILE A 134 9.45 3.09 -1.47
N PHE A 135 9.02 1.96 -0.92
CA PHE A 135 8.86 0.71 -1.65
C PHE A 135 7.43 0.62 -2.19
N GLU A 136 7.21 0.84 -3.49
CA GLU A 136 5.89 0.72 -4.11
C GLU A 136 5.78 -0.52 -4.99
N TYR A 137 4.66 -1.22 -4.86
CA TYR A 137 4.30 -2.33 -5.73
C TYR A 137 3.04 -2.03 -6.53
N LYS A 138 3.16 -2.01 -7.86
CA LYS A 138 2.03 -1.71 -8.75
C LYS A 138 1.49 -2.98 -9.39
N ARG A 139 0.36 -3.43 -8.86
CA ARG A 139 -0.40 -4.57 -9.40
C ARG A 139 -1.36 -4.11 -10.50
N THR A 140 -1.44 -4.89 -11.58
CA THR A 140 -2.48 -4.76 -12.62
C THR A 140 -3.43 -5.96 -12.57
N PHE A 141 -4.64 -5.78 -13.12
CA PHE A 141 -5.64 -6.86 -13.19
C PHE A 141 -5.21 -8.02 -14.11
N PHE A 142 -4.38 -7.76 -15.11
CA PHE A 142 -3.93 -8.81 -16.04
C PHE A 142 -2.80 -9.66 -15.44
N PRO A 143 -2.96 -11.00 -15.34
CA PRO A 143 -1.96 -11.91 -14.79
C PRO A 143 -0.69 -12.02 -15.66
N TRP A 144 -0.79 -11.75 -16.95
CA TRP A 144 0.32 -11.92 -17.90
C TRP A 144 1.31 -10.74 -17.87
N LEU A 145 0.87 -9.57 -17.38
CA LEU A 145 1.72 -8.39 -17.29
C LEU A 145 2.68 -8.50 -16.10
N LYS A 146 3.90 -7.98 -16.27
CA LYS A 146 4.82 -7.84 -15.14
C LYS A 146 4.24 -6.84 -14.15
N TRP A 147 4.37 -7.14 -12.85
CA TRP A 147 3.96 -6.27 -11.76
C TRP A 147 5.24 -5.64 -11.19
N PRO A 148 5.60 -4.41 -11.58
CA PRO A 148 6.87 -3.82 -11.20
C PRO A 148 6.85 -3.34 -9.75
N THR A 149 7.96 -3.60 -9.06
CA THR A 149 8.31 -2.91 -7.81
C THR A 149 9.11 -1.67 -8.18
N THR A 150 8.63 -0.50 -7.77
CA THR A 150 9.33 0.78 -7.96
C THR A 150 9.77 1.31 -6.61
N ILE A 151 11.07 1.58 -6.47
CA ILE A 151 11.62 2.21 -5.28
C ILE A 151 11.98 3.64 -5.62
N ARG A 152 11.54 4.57 -4.77
CA ARG A 152 11.77 6.00 -4.98
C ARG A 152 12.38 6.61 -3.73
N SER A 153 13.29 7.55 -3.93
CA SER A 153 13.89 8.36 -2.87
C SER A 153 13.52 9.82 -3.07
N TYR A 154 13.11 10.49 -2.01
CA TYR A 154 12.83 11.93 -2.02
C TYR A 154 13.45 12.60 -0.80
N ASP A 155 13.82 13.87 -0.93
CA ASP A 155 14.20 14.66 0.22
C ASP A 155 12.96 14.94 1.05
N TRP A 156 13.06 14.70 2.36
CA TRP A 156 11.87 14.75 3.22
C TRP A 156 11.36 16.19 3.46
N ALA A 157 12.14 17.20 3.08
CA ALA A 157 11.78 18.61 3.22
C ALA A 157 10.67 19.00 2.23
N ASP A 158 10.60 18.29 1.10
CA ASP A 158 9.61 18.53 0.05
C ASP A 158 8.33 17.70 0.24
N VAL A 159 8.27 16.89 1.29
CA VAL A 159 7.14 15.99 1.57
C VAL A 159 6.16 16.67 2.50
N ARG A 160 4.91 16.80 2.07
CA ARG A 160 3.80 17.29 2.88
C ARG A 160 2.72 16.23 3.05
N GLY A 161 2.06 16.20 4.20
CA GLY A 161 0.97 15.27 4.47
C GLY A 161 -0.37 15.82 3.98
N GLU A 162 -1.16 15.00 3.30
CA GLU A 162 -2.55 15.31 2.94
C GLU A 162 -3.45 14.13 3.35
N ILE A 163 -4.61 14.42 3.95
CA ILE A 163 -5.64 13.40 4.20
C ILE A 163 -6.75 13.54 3.16
N ARG A 164 -7.13 12.41 2.56
CA ARG A 164 -8.34 12.28 1.76
C ARG A 164 -9.29 11.24 2.32
N TYR A 165 -10.56 11.40 1.98
CA TYR A 165 -11.58 10.40 2.25
C TYR A 165 -12.03 9.74 0.95
N SER A 166 -12.00 8.41 0.90
CA SER A 166 -12.48 7.64 -0.22
C SER A 166 -13.76 6.91 0.17
N SER A 167 -14.80 7.04 -0.65
CA SER A 167 -16.06 6.29 -0.53
C SER A 167 -16.12 5.08 -1.49
N ASP A 168 -15.01 4.76 -2.16
CA ASP A 168 -14.95 3.66 -3.12
C ASP A 168 -15.16 2.30 -2.42
N ARG A 169 -15.95 1.41 -3.03
CA ARG A 169 -16.36 0.12 -2.44
C ARG A 169 -15.20 -0.71 -1.87
N TYR A 170 -14.09 -0.76 -2.59
CA TYR A 170 -12.90 -1.52 -2.19
C TYR A 170 -11.85 -0.65 -1.49
N ASN A 171 -11.99 0.68 -1.55
CA ASN A 171 -11.01 1.64 -1.06
C ASN A 171 -11.57 2.60 -0.01
N MET A 172 -12.60 2.17 0.71
CA MET A 172 -13.32 3.02 1.65
C MET A 172 -12.46 3.39 2.87
N GLY A 173 -12.52 4.65 3.30
CA GLY A 173 -11.86 5.14 4.51
C GLY A 173 -11.04 6.40 4.29
N PHE A 174 -10.39 6.84 5.37
CA PHE A 174 -9.40 7.91 5.35
C PHE A 174 -8.04 7.38 4.91
N GLN A 175 -7.34 8.18 4.12
CA GLN A 175 -6.04 7.83 3.56
C GLN A 175 -5.09 9.01 3.75
N LEU A 176 -3.97 8.75 4.41
CA LEU A 176 -2.87 9.69 4.57
C LEU A 176 -1.91 9.53 3.40
N PHE A 177 -1.73 10.60 2.64
CA PHE A 177 -0.78 10.69 1.54
C PHE A 177 0.41 11.55 1.93
N GLY A 178 1.60 11.12 1.51
CA GLY A 178 2.77 11.98 1.39
C GLY A 178 2.79 12.55 -0.03
N SER A 179 2.64 13.87 -0.13
CA SER A 179 2.67 14.63 -1.37
C SER A 179 4.03 15.28 -1.50
N VAL A 180 4.80 14.83 -2.49
CA VAL A 180 6.12 15.37 -2.82
C VAL A 180 5.92 16.60 -3.69
N CYS A 181 6.37 17.75 -3.22
CA CYS A 181 6.27 19.03 -3.92
C CYS A 181 7.54 19.35 -4.71
N GLU A 182 7.45 20.23 -5.71
CA GLU A 182 8.65 20.86 -6.26
C GLU A 182 9.30 21.74 -5.17
N PRO A 183 10.64 21.70 -5.01
CA PRO A 183 11.34 22.44 -3.95
C PRO A 183 10.94 23.91 -3.90
N GLY A 184 10.55 24.39 -2.72
CA GLY A 184 10.13 25.78 -2.51
C GLY A 184 8.76 26.16 -3.08
N THR A 185 7.98 25.20 -3.60
CA THR A 185 6.62 25.44 -4.10
C THR A 185 5.59 24.54 -3.42
N ASN A 186 4.31 24.85 -3.64
CA ASN A 186 3.18 24.02 -3.22
C ASN A 186 2.69 23.08 -4.35
N LYS A 187 3.47 22.93 -5.43
CA LYS A 187 3.05 22.15 -6.60
C LYS A 187 3.45 20.69 -6.42
N VAL A 188 2.45 19.81 -6.42
CA VAL A 188 2.65 18.37 -6.16
C VAL A 188 3.14 17.66 -7.41
N ILE A 189 4.32 17.03 -7.34
CA ILE A 189 4.90 16.17 -8.39
C ILE A 189 4.32 14.77 -8.30
N THR A 190 4.31 14.21 -7.09
CA THR A 190 3.88 12.84 -6.87
C THR A 190 3.23 12.67 -5.51
N ARG A 191 2.44 11.60 -5.38
CA ARG A 191 1.76 11.24 -4.14
C ARG A 191 1.97 9.77 -3.87
N PHE A 192 2.25 9.44 -2.62
CA PHE A 192 2.36 8.07 -2.16
C PHE A 192 1.50 7.88 -0.91
N LEU A 193 0.91 6.70 -0.76
CA LEU A 193 0.07 6.38 0.40
C LEU A 193 0.98 6.05 1.60
N ILE A 194 0.82 6.74 2.72
CA ILE A 194 1.53 6.45 3.97
C ILE A 194 0.74 5.42 4.78
N ALA A 195 -0.53 5.72 5.06
CA ALA A 195 -1.39 4.89 5.88
C ALA A 195 -2.85 5.02 5.44
N LYS A 196 -3.66 4.00 5.73
CA LYS A 196 -5.10 3.99 5.48
C LYS A 196 -5.81 3.50 6.73
N GLU A 197 -6.87 4.19 7.11
CA GLU A 197 -7.69 3.83 8.25
C GLU A 197 -9.18 3.94 7.87
N ARG A 198 -9.99 2.97 8.32
CA ARG A 198 -11.38 2.88 7.86
C ARG A 198 -12.28 3.92 8.53
N SER A 199 -12.02 4.22 9.80
CA SER A 199 -12.90 5.02 10.65
C SER A 199 -12.23 6.22 11.31
N SER A 200 -10.95 6.16 11.65
CA SER A 200 -10.28 7.20 12.44
C SER A 200 -9.37 8.08 11.60
N GLN A 201 -9.77 9.34 11.39
CA GLN A 201 -8.91 10.39 10.86
C GLN A 201 -7.81 10.77 11.87
N GLU A 202 -8.15 10.83 13.16
CA GLU A 202 -7.21 11.19 14.24
C GLU A 202 -5.97 10.29 14.26
N MET A 203 -6.16 8.99 14.01
CA MET A 203 -5.06 8.04 13.94
C MET A 203 -4.07 8.36 12.82
N LEU A 204 -4.56 8.87 11.68
CA LEU A 204 -3.70 9.31 10.59
C LEU A 204 -2.94 10.59 10.96
N CYS A 205 -3.58 11.52 11.66
CA CYS A 205 -2.92 12.72 12.18
C CYS A 205 -1.83 12.36 13.21
N GLN A 206 -2.08 11.36 14.08
CA GLN A 206 -1.09 10.85 15.04
C GLN A 206 0.12 10.21 14.34
N ILE A 207 -0.12 9.45 13.27
CA ILE A 207 0.96 8.86 12.44
C ILE A 207 1.79 9.98 11.81
N TRP A 208 1.15 10.98 11.21
CA TRP A 208 1.87 12.10 10.61
C TRP A 208 2.66 12.91 11.64
N SER A 209 2.07 13.19 12.82
CA SER A 209 2.75 13.86 13.92
C SER A 209 4.02 13.10 14.33
N TYR A 210 3.93 11.77 14.47
CA TYR A 210 5.11 10.95 14.76
C TYR A 210 6.21 11.08 13.70
N LEU A 211 5.84 11.00 12.42
CA LEU A 211 6.79 11.17 11.32
C LEU A 211 7.42 12.58 11.33
N SER A 212 6.62 13.60 11.63
CA SER A 212 7.07 14.99 11.69
C SER A 212 8.08 15.20 12.82
N VAL A 213 7.79 14.71 14.03
CA VAL A 213 8.74 14.77 15.16
C VAL A 213 10.03 14.01 14.83
N TYR A 214 9.93 12.85 14.16
CA TYR A 214 11.12 12.12 13.71
C TYR A 214 11.96 12.92 12.70
N MET A 215 11.32 13.62 11.76
CA MET A 215 11.97 14.47 10.76
C MET A 215 12.55 15.76 11.35
N GLN A 216 12.00 16.26 12.46
CA GLN A 216 12.52 17.38 13.26
C GLN A 216 13.80 17.04 14.04
N HIS A 217 14.27 15.79 13.95
CA HIS A 217 15.40 15.24 14.72
C HIS A 217 15.17 15.11 16.22
N ASP A 218 13.94 15.25 16.69
CA ASP A 218 13.61 15.02 18.09
C ASP A 218 13.60 13.52 18.44
N SER A 219 13.77 13.22 19.73
CA SER A 219 13.68 11.85 20.24
C SER A 219 12.22 11.44 20.29
N VAL A 220 11.84 10.47 19.46
CA VAL A 220 10.49 9.91 19.50
C VAL A 220 10.49 8.69 20.41
N THR A 221 9.76 8.75 21.53
CA THR A 221 9.53 7.57 22.38
C THR A 221 8.61 6.60 21.65
N ALA A 222 9.10 5.38 21.47
CA ALA A 222 8.61 4.43 20.47
C ALA A 222 7.92 3.23 21.10
N ASP A 223 6.82 3.47 21.80
CA ASP A 223 5.91 2.39 22.12
C ASP A 223 4.81 2.38 21.04
N PRO A 224 4.92 1.51 20.00
CA PRO A 224 3.81 1.35 19.06
C PRO A 224 2.57 0.89 19.83
N VAL A 225 1.40 1.31 19.36
CA VAL A 225 0.12 0.96 20.01
C VAL A 225 -0.06 -0.56 20.06
N GLU A 226 0.39 -1.26 19.02
CA GLU A 226 0.32 -2.72 18.92
C GLU A 226 1.75 -3.31 18.95
N THR A 227 1.98 -4.30 19.82
CA THR A 227 3.28 -4.93 19.99
C THR A 227 3.41 -6.17 19.09
N GLY A 228 4.47 -6.20 18.28
CA GLY A 228 4.83 -7.35 17.44
C GLY A 228 4.08 -7.43 16.11
N ARG A 229 4.76 -7.90 15.05
CA ARG A 229 4.18 -8.04 13.71
C ARG A 229 3.25 -9.26 13.64
N PRO A 230 1.99 -9.12 13.19
CA PRO A 230 1.14 -10.27 12.88
C PRO A 230 1.80 -11.26 11.91
N ASP A 231 1.58 -12.56 12.12
CA ASP A 231 2.26 -13.61 11.35
C ASP A 231 1.93 -13.58 9.85
N ASP A 232 0.67 -13.26 9.50
CA ASP A 232 0.21 -13.09 8.11
C ASP A 232 0.94 -11.97 7.36
N TRP A 233 1.60 -11.08 8.11
CA TRP A 233 2.27 -9.92 7.58
C TRP A 233 3.77 -10.14 7.45
N ARG A 234 4.35 -11.28 7.89
CA ARG A 234 5.79 -11.55 7.77
C ARG A 234 6.25 -11.38 6.31
N PRO A 235 7.34 -10.62 6.07
CA PRO A 235 7.78 -10.34 4.71
C PRO A 235 8.38 -11.61 4.13
N ARG A 236 8.14 -11.84 2.85
CA ARG A 236 8.74 -12.97 2.16
C ARG A 236 10.14 -12.64 1.68
N LYS A 237 10.90 -13.66 1.30
CA LYS A 237 12.23 -13.46 0.70
C LYS A 237 12.17 -12.54 -0.54
N ALA A 238 11.05 -12.54 -1.26
CA ALA A 238 10.81 -11.69 -2.42
C ALA A 238 10.50 -10.22 -2.07
N ASP A 239 10.19 -9.92 -0.80
CA ASP A 239 9.77 -8.59 -0.33
C ASP A 239 10.98 -7.76 0.16
N ARG A 240 12.19 -8.17 -0.20
CA ARG A 240 13.45 -7.51 0.21
C ARG A 240 13.74 -6.30 -0.67
N TRP A 241 14.37 -5.30 -0.07
CA TRP A 241 14.96 -4.20 -0.83
C TRP A 241 16.12 -4.73 -1.69
N PRO A 242 16.34 -4.17 -2.90
CA PRO A 242 17.57 -4.35 -3.65
C PRO A 242 18.77 -3.94 -2.80
N GLU A 243 19.89 -4.65 -2.94
CA GLU A 243 21.06 -4.51 -2.06
C GLU A 243 21.60 -3.07 -2.02
N ASP A 244 21.65 -2.39 -3.16
CA ASP A 244 22.09 -1.00 -3.23
C ASP A 244 21.19 -0.06 -2.42
N MET A 245 19.87 -0.23 -2.54
CA MET A 245 18.88 0.57 -1.81
C MET A 245 18.83 0.20 -0.33
N GLU A 246 19.02 -1.08 0.02
CA GLU A 246 19.16 -1.52 1.40
C GLU A 246 20.34 -0.78 2.05
N ARG A 247 21.49 -0.74 1.36
CA ARG A 247 22.67 -0.03 1.85
C ARG A 247 22.42 1.47 1.96
N GLU A 248 21.89 2.11 0.92
CA GLU A 248 21.65 3.56 0.93
C GLU A 248 20.66 3.98 2.03
N SER A 249 19.57 3.23 2.19
CA SER A 249 18.51 3.57 3.15
C SER A 249 18.89 3.31 4.61
N THR A 250 19.80 2.37 4.88
CA THR A 250 20.18 1.98 6.25
C THR A 250 21.49 2.60 6.75
N THR A 251 22.32 3.16 5.86
CA THR A 251 23.62 3.73 6.22
C THR A 251 23.64 5.26 6.23
N ALA A 252 24.58 5.83 6.99
CA ALA A 252 24.90 7.26 6.94
C ALA A 252 25.69 7.59 5.63
N PRO A 253 25.65 8.85 5.16
CA PRO A 253 26.51 9.35 4.08
C PRO A 253 28.00 9.10 4.33
#